data_AF-A0A842SP91-F1
#
_entry.id   AF-A0A842SP91-F1
#
_cell.length_a   1.000
_cell.length_b   1.000
_cell.length_c   1.000
_cell.angle_alpha   90.00
_cell.angle_beta   90.00
_cell.angle_gamma   90.00
#
_symmetry.space_group_name_H-M   'P 1'
#
loop_
_entity.id
_entity.type
_entity.pdbx_description
1 polymer ?
#
loop_
_entity_poly.entity_id
_entity_poly.type
_entity_poly.pdbx_seq_one_letter_code
_entity_poly.pdbx_strand_id
1 'polypeptide(L)'
;FKHINEAALGILDETGYKAEDFKYAVFHQPNTKFPIKAARSLGFNMDQINPGLVVPKIGNTYAGSTPVGLAAIFDVAESGDRILAVSYGSGSGSDAFVFTVQEAIERKRDGPRLSRFIDRKRYVDYATYLKNRGQIIK
;
A
#
# COMPACT_ATOMS: atom_id res chain seq x y z
N PHE A 1 10.45 1.88 12.26
CA PHE A 1 9.04 2.22 12.56
C PHE A 1 8.86 3.66 13.01
N LYS A 2 9.83 4.32 13.67
CA LYS A 2 9.76 5.74 14.06
C LYS A 2 9.07 6.65 13.03
N HIS A 3 9.66 6.81 11.83
CA HIS A 3 9.13 7.70 10.79
C HIS A 3 7.70 7.38 10.36
N ILE A 4 7.36 6.11 10.10
CA ILE A 4 5.99 5.70 9.75
C ILE A 4 5.03 6.01 10.89
N ASN A 5 5.41 5.70 12.13
CA ASN A 5 4.54 5.88 13.28
C ASN A 5 4.36 7.38 13.59
N GLU A 6 5.41 8.18 13.52
CA GLU A 6 5.33 9.63 13.74
C GLU A 6 4.51 10.33 12.66
N ALA A 7 4.68 9.98 11.38
CA ALA A 7 3.86 10.54 10.31
C ALA A 7 2.38 10.15 10.46
N ALA A 8 2.09 8.88 10.79
CA ALA A 8 0.73 8.41 11.03
C ALA A 8 0.11 9.08 12.27
N LEU A 9 0.82 9.13 13.39
CA LEU A 9 0.32 9.76 14.62
C LEU A 9 0.13 11.27 14.41
N GLY A 10 1.04 11.94 13.70
CA GLY A 10 0.92 13.36 13.39
C GLY A 10 -0.36 13.68 12.62
N ILE A 11 -0.66 12.96 11.52
CA ILE A 11 -1.88 13.22 10.77
C ILE A 11 -3.15 12.83 11.55
N LEU A 12 -3.09 11.79 12.39
CA LEU A 12 -4.22 11.39 13.24
C LEU A 12 -4.51 12.46 14.31
N ASP A 13 -3.48 13.04 14.91
CA ASP A 13 -3.59 14.14 15.87
C ASP A 13 -4.15 15.42 15.21
N GLU A 14 -3.60 15.79 14.05
CA GLU A 14 -4.06 16.97 13.28
C GLU A 14 -5.53 16.86 12.82
N THR A 15 -5.99 15.65 12.51
CA THR A 15 -7.36 15.41 12.01
C THR A 15 -8.35 15.01 13.10
N GLY A 16 -7.87 14.63 14.29
CA GLY A 16 -8.68 14.06 15.36
C GLY A 16 -9.22 12.65 15.07
N TYR A 17 -8.76 11.99 14.01
CA TYR A 17 -9.19 10.63 13.66
C TYR A 17 -8.46 9.56 14.46
N LYS A 18 -9.12 8.41 14.60
CA LYS A 18 -8.60 7.17 15.16
C LYS A 18 -8.59 6.08 14.10
N ALA A 19 -7.87 4.99 14.35
CA ALA A 19 -7.81 3.86 13.41
C ALA A 19 -9.20 3.33 13.03
N GLU A 20 -10.18 3.34 13.94
CA GLU A 20 -11.56 2.91 13.72
C GLU A 20 -12.35 3.81 12.75
N ASP A 21 -11.92 5.06 12.55
CA ASP A 21 -12.54 6.01 11.62
C ASP A 21 -12.18 5.76 10.15
N PHE A 22 -11.25 4.82 9.88
CA PHE A 22 -10.79 4.48 8.55
C PHE A 22 -11.37 3.14 8.10
N LYS A 23 -11.90 3.11 6.88
CA LYS A 23 -12.27 1.86 6.23
C LYS A 23 -11.03 1.04 5.89
N TYR A 24 -10.01 1.70 5.33
CA TYR A 24 -8.79 1.04 4.87
C TYR A 24 -7.52 1.81 5.27
N ALA A 25 -6.41 1.09 5.33
CA ALA A 25 -5.09 1.68 5.48
C ALA A 25 -4.04 0.95 4.64
N VAL A 26 -3.05 1.72 4.16
CA VAL A 26 -1.88 1.19 3.46
C VAL A 26 -0.61 1.81 4.01
N PHE A 27 0.34 0.95 4.34
CA PHE A 27 1.66 1.31 4.85
C PHE A 27 2.72 0.86 3.83
N HIS A 28 3.91 1.48 3.84
CA HIS A 28 5.03 0.98 3.03
C HIS A 28 5.31 -0.51 3.31
N GLN A 29 5.52 -1.29 2.24
CA GLN A 29 5.53 -2.76 2.27
C GLN A 29 6.88 -3.33 1.81
N PRO A 30 7.96 -3.21 2.61
CA PRO A 30 9.26 -3.76 2.23
C PRO A 30 9.27 -5.30 2.27
N ASN A 31 8.33 -5.88 3.01
CA ASN A 31 8.01 -7.30 3.11
C ASN A 31 6.60 -7.43 3.71
N THR A 32 6.06 -8.64 3.81
CA THR A 32 4.71 -8.87 4.37
C THR A 32 4.59 -8.49 5.84
N LYS A 33 5.63 -8.72 6.65
CA LYS A 33 5.57 -8.57 8.11
C LYS A 33 5.51 -7.12 8.57
N PHE A 34 6.22 -6.22 7.88
CA PHE A 34 6.40 -4.84 8.31
C PHE A 34 5.14 -3.96 8.24
N PRO A 35 4.37 -3.92 7.13
CA PRO A 35 3.13 -3.15 7.08
C PRO A 35 2.10 -3.67 8.09
N ILE A 36 2.02 -4.99 8.29
CA ILE A 36 1.16 -5.61 9.32
C ILE A 36 1.58 -5.12 10.72
N LYS A 37 2.88 -5.10 11.02
CA LYS A 37 3.38 -4.62 12.32
C LYS A 37 3.09 -3.13 12.53
N ALA A 38 3.29 -2.30 11.51
CA ALA A 38 2.99 -0.87 11.57
C ALA A 38 1.48 -0.64 11.82
N ALA A 39 0.63 -1.29 11.04
CA ALA A 39 -0.82 -1.25 11.17
C ALA A 39 -1.28 -1.59 12.60
N ARG A 40 -0.84 -2.75 13.12
CA ARG A 40 -1.18 -3.18 14.48
C ARG A 40 -0.69 -2.21 15.55
N SER A 41 0.50 -1.63 15.38
CA SER A 41 1.02 -0.64 16.35
C SER A 41 0.24 0.66 16.37
N LEU A 42 -0.53 0.95 15.31
CA LEU A 42 -1.37 2.13 15.17
C LEU A 42 -2.87 1.82 15.40
N GLY A 43 -3.21 0.60 15.82
CA GLY A 43 -4.59 0.21 16.13
C GLY A 43 -5.41 -0.32 14.95
N PHE A 44 -4.80 -0.49 13.77
CA PHE A 44 -5.48 -1.05 12.60
C PHE A 44 -5.54 -2.58 12.64
N ASN A 45 -6.65 -3.14 12.18
CA ASN A 45 -6.85 -4.58 12.06
C ASN A 45 -6.50 -5.10 10.64
N MET A 46 -6.57 -6.42 10.46
CA MET A 46 -6.21 -7.06 9.18
C MET A 46 -7.18 -6.70 8.04
N ASP A 47 -8.47 -6.56 8.32
CA ASP A 47 -9.49 -6.27 7.30
C ASP A 47 -9.28 -4.89 6.69
N GLN A 48 -8.84 -3.92 7.49
CA GLN A 48 -8.51 -2.58 7.02
C GLN A 48 -7.28 -2.54 6.09
N ILE A 49 -6.32 -3.47 6.24
CA ILE A 49 -5.08 -3.45 5.45
C ILE A 49 -5.03 -4.49 4.33
N ASN A 50 -5.83 -5.54 4.42
CA ASN A 50 -5.81 -6.67 3.49
C ASN A 50 -5.99 -6.25 2.02
N PRO A 51 -6.91 -5.33 1.67
CA PRO A 51 -7.05 -4.87 0.28
C PRO A 51 -5.79 -4.20 -0.27
N GLY A 52 -5.06 -3.46 0.57
CA GLY A 52 -3.82 -2.77 0.20
C GLY A 52 -2.55 -3.63 0.30
N LEU A 53 -2.61 -4.81 0.92
CA LEU A 53 -1.46 -5.67 1.21
C LEU A 53 -1.03 -6.48 -0.02
N VAL A 54 -0.30 -5.84 -0.94
CA VAL A 54 0.09 -6.39 -2.24
C VAL A 54 1.47 -7.04 -2.25
N VAL A 55 2.36 -6.70 -1.30
CA VAL A 55 3.74 -7.21 -1.24
C VAL A 55 3.87 -8.74 -1.31
N PRO A 56 2.95 -9.57 -0.76
CA PRO A 56 3.07 -11.03 -0.90
C PRO A 56 2.96 -11.52 -2.35
N LYS A 57 2.39 -10.70 -3.25
CA LYS A 57 2.14 -11.05 -4.65
C LYS A 57 3.19 -10.49 -5.61
N ILE A 58 3.72 -9.29 -5.33
CA ILE A 58 4.57 -8.54 -6.27
C ILE A 58 5.93 -8.11 -5.72
N GLY A 59 6.20 -8.37 -4.43
CA GLY A 59 7.42 -7.91 -3.78
C GLY A 59 7.44 -6.40 -3.49
N ASN A 60 8.60 -5.89 -3.10
CA ASN A 60 8.78 -4.48 -2.76
C ASN A 60 9.04 -3.64 -4.02
N THR A 61 8.09 -2.77 -4.38
CA THR A 61 8.20 -1.83 -5.51
C THR A 61 8.76 -0.46 -5.11
N TYR A 62 9.39 -0.35 -3.92
CA TYR A 62 10.04 0.86 -3.42
C TYR A 62 9.08 2.05 -3.38
N ALA A 63 9.36 3.13 -4.12
CA ALA A 63 8.50 4.30 -4.20
C ALA A 63 7.08 3.97 -4.70
N GLY A 64 6.92 2.87 -5.45
CA GLY A 64 5.62 2.37 -5.88
C GLY A 64 4.86 1.56 -4.83
N SER A 65 5.44 1.25 -3.67
CA SER A 65 4.85 0.32 -2.70
C SER A 65 3.53 0.83 -2.12
N THR A 66 3.50 2.07 -1.63
CA THR A 66 2.28 2.70 -1.11
C THR A 66 1.28 3.03 -2.24
N PRO A 67 1.69 3.62 -3.38
CA PRO A 67 0.78 3.86 -4.50
C PRO A 67 0.10 2.61 -5.07
N VAL A 68 0.80 1.49 -5.20
CA VAL A 68 0.20 0.24 -5.70
C VAL A 68 -0.79 -0.34 -4.69
N GLY A 69 -0.49 -0.25 -3.39
CA GLY A 69 -1.46 -0.63 -2.35
C GLY A 69 -2.70 0.29 -2.35
N LEU A 70 -2.53 1.60 -2.58
CA LEU A 70 -3.64 2.53 -2.78
C LEU A 70 -4.50 2.16 -3.99
N ALA A 71 -3.89 1.82 -5.13
CA ALA A 71 -4.62 1.37 -6.31
C ALA A 71 -5.47 0.12 -6.00
N ALA A 72 -4.93 -0.82 -5.22
CA ALA A 72 -5.66 -2.01 -4.77
C ALA A 72 -6.85 -1.67 -3.86
N ILE A 73 -6.69 -0.70 -2.96
CA ILE A 73 -7.79 -0.20 -2.11
C ILE A 73 -8.84 0.51 -2.96
N PHE A 74 -8.44 1.37 -3.89
CA PHE A 74 -9.34 2.08 -4.80
C PHE A 74 -10.03 1.16 -5.82
N ASP A 75 -9.67 -0.12 -5.92
CA ASP A 75 -10.45 -1.10 -6.66
C ASP A 75 -11.68 -1.59 -5.90
N VAL A 76 -11.69 -1.52 -4.56
CA VAL A 76 -12.76 -2.07 -3.73
C VAL A 76 -13.49 -1.03 -2.88
N ALA A 77 -12.94 0.15 -2.68
CA ALA A 77 -13.54 1.18 -1.83
C ALA A 77 -14.89 1.70 -2.34
N GLU A 78 -15.71 2.24 -1.46
CA GLU A 78 -17.02 2.81 -1.76
C GLU A 78 -17.02 4.31 -1.47
N SER A 79 -18.02 5.03 -2.00
CA SER A 79 -18.18 6.45 -1.68
C SER A 79 -18.33 6.64 -0.16
N GLY A 80 -17.64 7.64 0.40
CA GLY A 80 -17.61 7.90 1.83
C GLY A 80 -16.53 7.14 2.60
N ASP A 81 -15.89 6.13 2.01
CA ASP A 81 -14.80 5.42 2.67
C ASP A 81 -13.62 6.37 2.97
N ARG A 82 -13.10 6.28 4.20
CA ARG A 82 -11.88 6.98 4.60
C ARG A 82 -10.68 6.05 4.54
N ILE A 83 -9.60 6.50 3.93
CA ILE A 83 -8.37 5.71 3.71
C ILE A 83 -7.17 6.45 4.26
N LEU A 84 -6.34 5.77 5.07
CA LEU A 84 -5.03 6.26 5.49
C LEU A 84 -3.93 5.67 4.59
N ALA A 85 -3.04 6.49 4.06
CA ALA A 85 -1.84 6.04 3.37
C ALA A 85 -0.58 6.59 4.04
N VAL A 86 0.39 5.73 4.34
CA VAL A 86 1.65 6.12 4.98
C VAL A 86 2.82 5.54 4.21
N SER A 87 3.64 6.42 3.64
CA SER A 87 4.84 6.09 2.85
C SER A 87 6.06 5.87 3.74
N TYR A 88 7.16 5.37 3.18
CA TYR A 88 8.47 5.42 3.83
C TYR A 88 9.57 5.44 2.79
N GLY A 89 10.57 6.30 3.00
CA GLY A 89 11.81 6.34 2.24
C GLY A 89 13.03 6.30 3.16
N SER A 90 14.03 5.49 2.82
CA SER A 90 15.30 5.41 3.55
C SER A 90 16.11 6.71 3.40
N GLY A 91 16.75 7.18 4.47
CA GLY A 91 17.49 8.46 4.50
C GLY A 91 17.29 9.35 5.74
N SER A 92 16.10 9.57 6.32
CA SER A 92 14.79 8.94 6.10
C SER A 92 13.61 9.89 6.30
N GLY A 93 12.48 9.56 5.64
CA GLY A 93 11.23 10.31 5.72
C GLY A 93 10.00 9.42 5.53
N SER A 94 8.84 9.97 5.86
CA SER A 94 7.54 9.32 5.71
C SER A 94 6.49 10.38 5.48
N ASP A 95 5.60 10.13 4.52
CA ASP A 95 4.47 11.01 4.20
C ASP A 95 3.18 10.29 4.60
N ALA A 96 2.27 10.99 5.24
CA ALA A 96 0.95 10.48 5.58
C ALA A 96 -0.14 11.27 4.84
N PHE A 97 -1.15 10.56 4.34
CA PHE A 97 -2.28 11.13 3.62
C PHE A 97 -3.59 10.51 4.12
N VAL A 98 -4.62 11.34 4.25
CA VAL A 98 -6.00 10.89 4.46
C VAL A 98 -6.80 11.17 3.18
N PHE A 99 -7.44 10.14 2.66
CA PHE A 99 -8.36 10.25 1.52
C PHE A 99 -9.79 10.02 2.01
N THR A 100 -10.72 10.81 1.48
CA THR A 100 -12.15 10.52 1.56
C THR A 100 -12.64 10.21 0.16
N VAL A 101 -13.05 8.96 -0.08
CA VAL A 101 -13.51 8.50 -1.38
C VAL A 101 -14.82 9.20 -1.72
N GLN A 102 -14.91 9.71 -2.95
CA GLN A 102 -16.08 10.43 -3.46
C GLN A 102 -16.86 9.56 -4.44
N GLU A 103 -18.13 9.91 -4.68
CA GLU A 103 -19.06 9.18 -5.58
C GLU A 103 -18.48 8.93 -6.98
N ALA A 104 -17.60 9.82 -7.45
CA ALA A 104 -16.93 9.66 -8.74
C ALA A 104 -16.13 8.35 -8.86
N ILE A 105 -15.80 7.67 -7.76
CA ILE A 105 -15.09 6.38 -7.77
C ILE A 105 -15.84 5.33 -8.57
N GLU A 106 -17.17 5.29 -8.49
CA GLU A 106 -17.99 4.26 -9.14
C GLU A 106 -17.85 4.30 -10.66
N ARG A 107 -17.92 5.51 -11.24
CA ARG A 107 -17.75 5.74 -12.68
C ARG A 107 -16.29 5.75 -13.14
N LYS A 108 -15.33 6.09 -12.27
CA LYS A 108 -13.90 6.17 -12.63
C LYS A 108 -13.20 4.81 -12.61
N ARG A 109 -13.89 3.79 -12.11
CA ARG A 109 -13.40 2.43 -11.91
C ARG A 109 -13.68 1.49 -13.10
N ASP A 110 -14.09 2.04 -14.25
CA ASP A 110 -14.35 1.28 -15.49
C ASP A 110 -13.07 0.67 -16.14
N GLY A 111 -11.90 0.99 -15.60
CA GLY A 111 -10.62 0.46 -16.06
C GLY A 111 -10.25 -0.95 -15.55
N PRO A 112 -9.16 -1.54 -16.06
CA PRO A 112 -8.63 -2.79 -15.54
C PRO A 112 -8.18 -2.65 -14.08
N ARG A 113 -8.54 -3.63 -13.27
CA ARG A 113 -8.17 -3.71 -11.84
C ARG A 113 -6.71 -4.06 -11.67
N LEU A 114 -6.11 -3.69 -10.55
CA LEU A 114 -4.74 -4.07 -10.21
C LEU A 114 -4.53 -5.59 -10.27
N SER A 115 -5.51 -6.36 -9.80
CA SER A 115 -5.48 -7.83 -9.85
C SER A 115 -5.22 -8.37 -11.26
N ARG A 116 -5.83 -7.76 -12.28
CA ARG A 116 -5.62 -8.14 -13.69
C ARG A 116 -4.17 -7.96 -14.12
N PHE A 117 -3.48 -6.91 -13.65
CA PHE A 117 -2.07 -6.71 -13.95
C PHE A 117 -1.18 -7.70 -13.19
N ILE A 118 -1.52 -8.02 -11.94
CA ILE A 118 -0.79 -9.00 -11.12
C ILE A 118 -0.92 -10.42 -11.70
N ASP A 119 -2.11 -10.77 -12.17
CA ASP A 119 -2.41 -12.12 -12.67
C ASP A 119 -1.88 -12.32 -14.11
N ARG A 120 -1.73 -11.24 -14.88
CA ARG A 120 -1.06 -11.26 -16.19
C ARG A 120 0.46 -11.34 -16.02
N LYS A 121 0.94 -12.48 -15.57
CA LYS A 121 2.37 -12.75 -15.33
C LYS A 121 2.85 -14.02 -16.03
N ARG A 122 4.16 -14.11 -16.20
CA ARG A 122 4.86 -15.32 -16.65
C ARG A 122 5.95 -15.66 -15.63
N TYR A 123 5.95 -16.89 -15.15
CA TYR A 123 7.03 -17.40 -14.31
C TYR A 123 8.30 -17.60 -15.15
N VAL A 124 9.43 -17.31 -14.55
CA VAL A 124 10.76 -17.48 -15.14
C VAL A 124 11.67 -18.16 -14.13
N ASP A 125 12.63 -18.94 -14.61
CA ASP A 125 13.68 -19.49 -13.77
C ASP A 125 14.71 -18.41 -13.37
N TYR A 126 15.62 -18.80 -12.48
CA TYR A 126 16.62 -17.88 -11.94
C TYR A 126 17.61 -17.39 -13.00
N ALA A 127 18.01 -18.25 -13.95
CA ALA A 127 18.92 -17.88 -15.03
C ALA A 127 18.31 -16.81 -15.95
N THR A 128 17.04 -16.99 -16.32
CA THR A 128 16.24 -16.04 -17.10
C THR A 128 16.06 -14.73 -16.33
N TYR A 129 15.80 -14.79 -15.02
CA TYR A 129 15.75 -13.60 -14.16
C TYR A 129 17.08 -12.82 -14.20
N LEU A 130 18.21 -13.48 -13.95
CA LEU A 130 19.53 -12.83 -13.96
C LEU A 130 19.84 -12.21 -15.33
N LYS A 131 19.50 -12.91 -16.42
CA LYS A 131 19.62 -12.38 -17.78
C LYS A 131 18.79 -11.11 -17.96
N ASN A 132 17.52 -11.13 -17.58
CA ASN A 132 16.61 -9.98 -17.70
C ASN A 132 17.04 -8.79 -16.83
N ARG A 133 17.69 -9.06 -15.69
CA ARG A 133 18.22 -8.03 -14.77
C ARG A 133 19.62 -7.54 -15.14
N GLY A 134 20.26 -8.11 -16.17
CA GLY A 134 21.64 -7.78 -16.54
C GLY A 134 22.68 -8.16 -15.48
N GLN A 135 22.41 -9.22 -14.71
CA GLN A 135 23.25 -9.66 -13.58
C GLN A 135 24.20 -10.83 -13.92
N ILE A 136 24.31 -11.18 -15.21
CA ILE A 136 25.28 -12.18 -15.68
C ILE A 136 26.57 -11.42 -16.02
N ILE A 137 27.59 -11.55 -15.16
CA ILE A 137 28.92 -11.03 -15.42
C ILE A 137 29.56 -11.92 -16.50
N LYS A 138 30.12 -11.29 -17.53
CA LYS A 138 30.86 -12.00 -18.59
C LYS A 138 32.22 -12.44 -18.12
#